data_AF-A3VYP6-F1
#
_entry.id   AF-A3VYP6-F1
#
_cell.length_a   1.000
_cell.length_b   1.000
_cell.length_c   1.000
_cell.angle_alpha   90.00
_cell.angle_beta   90.00
_cell.angle_gamma   90.00
#
_symmetry.space_group_name_H-M   'P 1'
#
loop_
_entity.id
_entity.type
_entity.pdbx_description
1 polymer ?
#
loop_
_entity_poly.entity_id
_entity_poly.type
_entity_poly.pdbx_seq_one_letter_code
_entity_poly.pdbx_strand_id
1 'polypeptide(L)'
;MIVLGDLNDGPGLDEYEHLFGRSSLEIITGEGQETALTLFDPHAHGALTQRIGAIHTTARFYIRDKKRYMQALLDYILISPDLMARRPVWRIWHPFDDPGCWDNRDLREALLAASDHFPVTLDLEL
;
A
#
# COMPACT_ATOMS: atom_id res chain seq x y z
N MET A 1 16.12 0.37 -8.09
CA MET A 1 14.86 0.24 -8.85
C MET A 1 13.69 0.57 -7.92
N ILE A 2 12.69 1.28 -8.44
CA ILE A 2 11.45 1.56 -7.73
C ILE A 2 10.30 1.12 -8.64
N VAL A 3 9.31 0.42 -8.08
CA VAL A 3 8.01 0.12 -8.69
C VAL A 3 6.95 0.67 -7.74
N LEU A 4 6.05 1.52 -8.23
CA LEU A 4 5.08 2.19 -7.37
C LEU A 4 3.75 2.43 -8.07
N GLY A 5 2.67 2.38 -7.30
CA GLY A 5 1.31 2.66 -7.75
C GLY A 5 0.27 1.73 -7.13
N ASP A 6 -0.94 1.86 -7.64
CA ASP A 6 -2.08 1.00 -7.32
C ASP A 6 -1.96 -0.34 -8.07
N LEU A 7 -1.76 -1.43 -7.34
CA LEU A 7 -1.68 -2.78 -7.89
C LEU A 7 -3.03 -3.50 -7.94
N ASN A 8 -4.08 -2.92 -7.35
CA ASN A 8 -5.41 -3.53 -7.20
C ASN A 8 -5.41 -4.95 -6.61
N ASP A 9 -4.39 -5.24 -5.80
CA ASP A 9 -4.13 -6.56 -5.25
C ASP A 9 -4.47 -6.60 -3.75
N GLY A 10 -5.40 -7.47 -3.38
CA GLY A 10 -5.91 -7.59 -2.01
C GLY A 10 -6.91 -8.75 -1.83
N PRO A 11 -7.16 -9.19 -0.58
CA PRO A 11 -7.93 -10.42 -0.32
C PRO A 11 -9.35 -10.34 -0.92
N GLY A 12 -9.60 -11.14 -1.95
CA GLY A 12 -10.90 -11.23 -2.64
C GLY A 12 -11.19 -10.12 -3.65
N LEU A 13 -10.17 -9.38 -4.12
CA LEU A 13 -10.33 -8.27 -5.06
C LEU A 13 -9.77 -8.53 -6.47
N ASP A 14 -8.91 -9.52 -6.71
CA ASP A 14 -8.23 -9.66 -7.99
C ASP A 14 -8.65 -10.90 -8.80
N GLU A 15 -9.10 -10.68 -10.05
CA GLU A 15 -9.40 -11.71 -11.05
C GLU A 15 -8.14 -12.49 -11.50
N TYR A 16 -6.94 -11.92 -11.31
CA TYR A 16 -5.68 -12.51 -11.77
C TYR A 16 -5.07 -13.55 -10.82
N GLU A 17 -5.48 -13.62 -9.54
CA GLU A 17 -5.08 -14.71 -8.64
C GLU A 17 -5.42 -16.08 -9.24
N HIS A 18 -6.54 -16.18 -9.96
CA HIS A 18 -6.96 -17.40 -10.65
C HIS A 18 -6.16 -17.69 -11.93
N LEU A 19 -5.60 -16.67 -12.59
CA LEU A 19 -4.88 -16.82 -13.85
C LEU A 19 -3.43 -17.27 -13.66
N PHE A 20 -2.76 -16.76 -12.62
CA PHE A 20 -1.34 -17.04 -12.35
C PHE A 20 -1.11 -17.92 -11.12
N GLY A 21 -2.14 -18.18 -10.31
CA GLY A 21 -2.00 -18.86 -9.02
C GLY A 21 -1.16 -18.07 -8.01
N ARG A 22 -0.91 -16.79 -8.31
CA ARG A 22 -0.12 -15.82 -7.54
C ARG A 22 -0.70 -14.43 -7.77
N SER A 23 -0.58 -13.59 -6.76
CA SER A 23 -0.97 -12.19 -6.77
C SER A 23 0.05 -11.33 -7.56
N SER A 24 -0.37 -10.18 -8.08
CA SER A 24 0.52 -9.22 -8.75
C SER A 24 1.68 -8.78 -7.84
N LEU A 25 1.40 -8.64 -6.54
CA LEU A 25 2.35 -8.32 -5.49
C LEU A 25 3.39 -9.44 -5.31
N GLU A 26 3.00 -10.71 -5.29
CA GLU A 26 3.92 -11.87 -5.21
C GLU A 26 4.86 -11.92 -6.45
N ILE A 27 4.33 -11.59 -7.63
CA ILE A 27 5.12 -11.56 -8.87
C ILE A 27 6.15 -10.41 -8.84
N ILE A 28 5.72 -9.20 -8.48
CA ILE A 28 6.58 -8.00 -8.50
C ILE A 28 7.64 -8.03 -7.39
N THR A 29 7.30 -8.56 -6.21
CA THR A 29 8.26 -8.72 -5.10
C THR A 29 9.36 -9.73 -5.42
N GLY A 30 9.11 -10.66 -6.34
CA GLY A 30 10.10 -11.67 -6.75
C GLY A 30 10.27 -12.79 -5.73
N GLU A 31 9.18 -13.16 -5.03
CA GLU A 31 9.22 -14.21 -4.00
C GLU A 31 9.74 -15.54 -4.58
N GLY A 32 10.81 -16.07 -3.96
CA GLY A 32 11.49 -17.30 -4.39
C GLY A 32 12.61 -17.13 -5.43
N GLN A 33 13.01 -15.90 -5.78
CA GLN A 33 14.16 -15.61 -6.65
C GLN A 33 15.40 -15.13 -5.86
N GLU A 34 16.53 -14.94 -6.55
CA GLU A 34 17.75 -14.38 -5.95
C GLU A 34 17.46 -13.05 -5.23
N THR A 35 17.90 -12.93 -3.98
CA THR A 35 17.65 -11.79 -3.09
C THR A 35 18.10 -10.44 -3.64
N ALA A 36 19.01 -10.43 -4.62
CA ALA A 36 19.48 -9.21 -5.28
C ALA A 36 18.41 -8.51 -6.14
N LEU A 37 17.36 -9.23 -6.55
CA LEU A 37 16.27 -8.69 -7.37
C LEU A 37 14.95 -8.50 -6.61
N THR A 38 14.88 -8.96 -5.36
CA THR A 38 13.66 -8.87 -4.54
C THR A 38 13.35 -7.42 -4.18
N LEU A 39 12.15 -6.96 -4.52
CA LEU A 39 11.67 -5.64 -4.14
C LEU A 39 10.96 -5.69 -2.79
N PHE A 40 11.05 -4.60 -2.03
CA PHE A 40 10.49 -4.51 -0.69
C PHE A 40 9.60 -3.27 -0.51
N ASP A 41 8.43 -3.49 0.09
CA ASP A 41 7.57 -2.50 0.71
C ASP A 41 7.08 -3.11 2.04
N PRO A 42 7.13 -2.38 3.18
CA PRO A 42 6.76 -2.93 4.47
C PRO A 42 5.27 -3.30 4.58
N HIS A 43 4.39 -2.56 3.90
CA HIS A 43 2.96 -2.82 3.89
C HIS A 43 2.63 -4.02 3.00
N ALA A 44 3.29 -4.13 1.85
CA ALA A 44 3.21 -5.32 0.99
C ALA A 44 3.64 -6.59 1.74
N HIS A 45 4.80 -6.52 2.41
CA HIS A 45 5.32 -7.63 3.19
C HIS A 45 4.37 -8.02 4.34
N GLY A 46 3.78 -7.02 5.02
CA GLY A 46 2.74 -7.25 6.03
C GLY A 46 1.51 -7.95 5.46
N ALA A 47 1.01 -7.50 4.31
CA ALA A 47 -0.17 -8.09 3.66
C ALA A 47 0.03 -9.57 3.26
N LEU A 48 1.24 -9.92 2.77
CA LEU A 48 1.58 -11.29 2.37
C LEU A 48 1.79 -12.23 3.58
N THR A 49 2.39 -11.72 4.66
CA THR A 49 2.81 -12.55 5.81
C THR A 49 1.77 -12.63 6.92
N GLN A 50 0.91 -11.61 7.09
CA GLN A 50 -0.08 -11.53 8.16
C GLN A 50 -1.50 -11.64 7.62
N ARG A 51 -2.06 -12.86 7.69
CA ARG A 51 -3.46 -13.12 7.29
C ARG A 51 -4.51 -12.58 8.28
N ILE A 52 -4.11 -12.17 9.48
CA ILE A 52 -5.00 -11.69 10.55
C ILE A 52 -4.31 -10.53 11.29
N GLY A 53 -4.91 -9.34 11.26
CA GLY A 53 -4.37 -8.14 11.92
C GLY A 53 -4.99 -6.85 11.38
N ALA A 54 -4.63 -5.71 11.97
CA ALA A 54 -4.97 -4.40 11.39
C ALA A 54 -4.15 -4.22 10.11
N ILE A 55 -4.84 -4.12 8.97
CA ILE A 55 -4.21 -3.86 7.68
C ILE A 55 -4.17 -2.34 7.49
N HIS A 56 -3.02 -1.81 7.09
CA HIS A 56 -2.88 -0.41 6.70
C HIS A 56 -3.86 -0.07 5.57
N THR A 57 -4.33 1.17 5.48
CA THR A 57 -5.32 1.55 4.47
C THR A 57 -4.78 2.63 3.55
N THR A 58 -4.73 2.34 2.25
CA THR A 58 -4.40 3.35 1.22
C THR A 58 -5.64 3.79 0.45
N ALA A 59 -6.76 3.09 0.52
CA ALA A 59 -7.98 3.47 -0.18
C ALA A 59 -9.25 3.21 0.63
N ARG A 60 -10.30 4.01 0.36
CA ARG A 60 -11.62 3.85 0.98
C ARG A 60 -12.79 4.00 0.01
N PHE A 61 -13.61 2.96 -0.10
CA PHE A 61 -14.74 2.95 -1.02
C PHE A 61 -16.07 3.03 -0.26
N TYR A 62 -16.93 3.99 -0.62
CA TYR A 62 -18.25 4.09 0.00
C TYR A 62 -19.24 3.10 -0.63
N ILE A 63 -19.62 2.07 0.14
CA ILE A 63 -20.58 1.06 -0.29
C ILE A 63 -22.00 1.54 0.05
N ARG A 64 -22.74 1.99 -0.98
CA ARG A 64 -24.01 2.73 -0.83
C ARG A 64 -25.13 1.92 -0.16
N ASP A 65 -25.32 0.67 -0.54
CA ASP A 65 -26.32 -0.24 0.01
C ASP A 65 -26.07 -0.53 1.50
N LYS A 66 -24.79 -0.64 1.88
CA LYS A 66 -24.35 -0.90 3.26
C LYS A 66 -24.15 0.36 4.11
N LYS A 67 -24.25 1.55 3.49
CA LYS A 67 -24.01 2.88 4.08
C LYS A 67 -22.74 2.95 4.92
N ARG A 68 -21.65 2.39 4.41
CA ARG A 68 -20.36 2.31 5.11
C ARG A 68 -19.20 2.39 4.14
N TYR A 69 -18.04 2.81 4.65
CA TYR A 69 -16.79 2.72 3.91
C TYR A 69 -16.18 1.33 4.06
N MET A 70 -15.66 0.79 2.96
CA MET A 70 -14.72 -0.31 2.93
C MET A 70 -13.31 0.25 2.86
N GLN A 71 -12.36 -0.35 3.55
CA GLN A 71 -10.95 0.04 3.51
C GLN A 71 -10.18 -1.01 2.70
N ALA A 72 -9.16 -0.58 1.97
CA ALA A 72 -8.29 -1.45 1.20
C ALA A 72 -6.84 -0.95 1.23
N LEU A 73 -5.90 -1.88 1.08
CA LEU A 73 -4.48 -1.62 0.86
C LEU A 73 -4.16 -2.00 -0.57
N LEU A 74 -3.98 -1.01 -1.44
CA LEU A 74 -3.84 -1.22 -2.89
C LEU A 74 -2.61 -0.50 -3.47
N ASP A 75 -2.15 0.57 -2.81
CA ASP A 75 -1.06 1.43 -3.27
C ASP A 75 0.25 1.06 -2.57
N TYR A 76 1.28 0.75 -3.34
CA TYR A 76 2.57 0.30 -2.84
C TYR A 76 3.73 1.09 -3.43
N ILE A 77 4.85 1.19 -2.71
CA ILE A 77 6.13 1.68 -3.22
C ILE A 77 7.20 0.63 -2.92
N LEU A 78 7.44 -0.26 -3.88
CA LEU A 78 8.42 -1.33 -3.76
C LEU A 78 9.79 -0.86 -4.25
N ILE A 79 10.83 -1.08 -3.45
CA ILE A 79 12.20 -0.65 -3.77
C ILE A 79 13.20 -1.79 -3.70
N SER A 80 14.28 -1.67 -4.48
CA SER A 80 15.37 -2.64 -4.51
C SER A 80 16.29 -2.55 -3.29
N PRO A 81 17.12 -3.59 -3.03
CA PRO A 81 17.98 -3.64 -1.84
C PRO A 81 18.97 -2.47 -1.69
N ASP A 82 19.48 -1.92 -2.78
CA ASP A 82 20.37 -0.75 -2.76
C ASP A 82 19.66 0.54 -2.29
N LEU A 83 18.36 0.67 -2.56
CA LEU A 83 17.56 1.78 -2.05
C LEU A 83 17.08 1.51 -0.61
N MET A 84 16.88 0.24 -0.23
CA MET A 84 16.66 -0.13 1.18
C MET A 84 17.81 0.32 2.09
N ALA A 85 19.04 0.35 1.57
CA ALA A 85 20.20 0.85 2.31
C ALA A 85 20.20 2.37 2.56
N ARG A 86 19.30 3.13 1.92
CA ARG A 86 19.20 4.60 1.99
C ARG A 86 18.21 5.11 3.04
N ARG A 87 18.07 4.36 4.14
CA ARG A 87 17.22 4.70 5.30
C ARG A 87 15.80 5.12 4.87
N PRO A 88 15.10 4.28 4.09
CA PRO A 88 13.80 4.61 3.55
C PRO A 88 12.75 4.84 4.65
N VAL A 89 11.88 5.82 4.45
CA VAL A 89 10.73 6.09 5.31
C VAL A 89 9.46 6.11 4.48
N TRP A 90 8.63 5.08 4.63
CA TRP A 90 7.29 5.06 4.05
C TRP A 90 6.31 5.82 4.94
N ARG A 91 5.34 6.48 4.31
CA ARG A 91 4.21 7.10 4.99
C ARG A 91 2.95 6.97 4.15
N ILE A 92 1.87 6.55 4.79
CA ILE A 92 0.52 6.61 4.21
C ILE A 92 -0.17 7.83 4.81
N TRP A 93 -0.60 8.75 3.96
CA TRP A 93 -1.26 10.00 4.37
C TRP A 93 -2.75 9.76 4.65
N HIS A 94 -3.04 8.78 5.52
CA HIS A 94 -4.39 8.43 5.89
C HIS A 94 -4.95 9.48 6.86
N PRO A 95 -6.10 10.11 6.55
CA PRO A 95 -6.65 11.24 7.32
C PRO A 95 -6.97 10.94 8.78
N PHE A 96 -7.10 9.67 9.14
CA PHE A 96 -7.48 9.21 10.48
C PHE A 96 -6.42 8.38 11.19
N ASP A 97 -5.43 7.86 10.45
CA ASP A 97 -4.41 6.95 11.02
C ASP A 97 -3.05 7.64 11.14
N ASP A 98 -2.80 8.66 10.32
CA ASP A 98 -1.61 9.51 10.44
C ASP A 98 -1.90 10.68 11.40
N PRO A 99 -1.19 10.81 12.54
CA PRO A 99 -1.43 11.87 13.51
C PRO A 99 -1.29 13.28 12.92
N GLY A 100 -0.35 13.49 12.01
CA GLY A 100 -0.15 14.78 11.36
C GLY A 100 -1.34 15.18 10.47
N CYS A 101 -1.96 14.21 9.80
CA CYS A 101 -3.21 14.42 9.06
C CYS A 101 -4.40 14.61 10.02
N TRP A 102 -4.47 13.86 11.11
CA TRP A 102 -5.55 13.98 12.09
C TRP A 102 -5.53 15.33 12.83
N ASP A 103 -4.37 15.86 13.16
CA ASP A 103 -4.26 17.12 13.90
C ASP A 103 -4.45 18.35 12.98
N ASN A 104 -4.23 18.20 11.67
CA ASN A 104 -4.43 19.26 10.68
C ASN A 104 -5.76 19.10 9.93
N ARG A 105 -6.76 19.90 10.33
CA ARG A 105 -8.11 19.86 9.74
C ARG A 105 -8.13 20.18 8.24
N ASP A 106 -7.42 21.20 7.80
CA ASP A 106 -7.44 21.63 6.39
C ASP A 106 -6.83 20.55 5.49
N LEU A 107 -5.70 19.95 5.93
CA LEU A 107 -5.08 18.84 5.22
C LEU A 107 -6.01 17.61 5.18
N ARG A 108 -6.63 17.28 6.31
CA ARG A 108 -7.58 16.15 6.38
C ARG A 108 -8.75 16.34 5.42
N GLU A 109 -9.39 17.51 5.43
CA GLU A 109 -10.51 17.79 4.54
C GLU A 109 -10.07 17.76 3.06
N ALA A 110 -8.88 18.27 2.74
CA ALA A 110 -8.31 18.19 1.40
C ALA A 110 -8.06 16.74 0.95
N LEU A 111 -7.46 15.90 1.80
CA LEU A 111 -7.23 14.48 1.51
C LEU A 111 -8.56 13.74 1.25
N LEU A 112 -9.57 13.99 2.09
CA LEU A 112 -10.89 13.35 1.96
C LEU A 112 -11.65 13.77 0.70
N ALA A 113 -11.37 14.96 0.15
CA ALA A 113 -12.01 15.52 -1.04
C ALA A 113 -11.26 15.22 -2.33
N ALA A 114 -9.95 15.00 -2.28
CA ALA A 114 -9.10 14.84 -3.45
C ALA A 114 -9.31 13.50 -4.17
N SER A 115 -9.44 12.40 -3.41
CA SER A 115 -9.58 11.05 -3.94
C SER A 115 -10.12 10.10 -2.86
N ASP A 116 -10.61 8.93 -3.28
CA ASP A 116 -10.83 7.77 -2.43
C ASP A 116 -9.54 7.03 -2.06
N HIS A 117 -8.43 7.29 -2.76
CA HIS A 117 -7.09 6.86 -2.41
C HIS A 117 -6.35 7.94 -1.61
N PHE A 118 -5.51 7.49 -0.69
CA PHE A 118 -4.64 8.30 0.15
C PHE A 118 -3.20 8.19 -0.36
N PRO A 119 -2.46 9.31 -0.45
CA PRO A 119 -1.09 9.28 -0.92
C PRO A 119 -0.21 8.34 -0.10
N VAL A 120 0.64 7.60 -0.79
CA VAL A 120 1.76 6.88 -0.20
C VAL A 120 3.03 7.60 -0.64
N THR A 121 3.91 7.91 0.31
CA THR A 121 5.19 8.56 0.03
C THR A 121 6.34 7.73 0.57
N LEU A 122 7.50 7.89 -0.07
CA LEU A 122 8.76 7.29 0.33
C LEU A 122 9.83 8.37 0.35
N ASP A 123 10.42 8.61 1.52
CA ASP A 123 11.60 9.46 1.66
C ASP A 123 12.87 8.59 1.64
N LEU A 124 13.90 9.04 0.92
CA LEU A 124 15.20 8.37 0.78
C LEU A 124 16.35 9.35 1.05
N GLU A 125 17.39 8.91 1.76
CA GLU A 125 18.63 9.66 1.88
C GLU A 125 19.50 9.50 0.61
N LEU A 126 19.94 10.62 0.02
CA LEU A 126 20.70 10.63 -1.23
C LEU A 126 22.22 10.62 -1.05
#